data_AF-D6ZDL8-F1
#
_entry.id   AF-D6ZDL8-F1
#
_cell.length_a   1.000
_cell.length_b   1.000
_cell.length_c   1.000
_cell.angle_alpha   90.00
_cell.angle_beta   90.00
_cell.angle_gamma   90.00
#
_symmetry.space_group_name_H-M   'P 1'
#
loop_
_entity.id
_entity.type
_entity.pdbx_description
1 polymer ?
#
loop_
_entity_poly.entity_id
_entity_poly.type
_entity_poly.pdbx_seq_one_letter_code
_entity_poly.pdbx_strand_id
1 'polypeptide(L)'
;MAVLEISAELTEWAKLGNWSLTPCNDSGEAIFWNTGGEIRLYIKAREDGWVFLSRADRAEHERQFLISSASMQVLERYLWGFFAIDIRGVRDLGDLKLPFKLEDIAPGYKLIEGDSPEERILLDPQQNPIAKTGDDITDIGKLVKVSRYLSVPLEALQASFLSPDGKPLFSLR
;
A
#
# COMPACT_ATOMS: atom_id res chain seq x y z
N MET A 1 -20.99 -5.27 -10.78
CA MET A 1 -19.57 -5.38 -10.36
C MET A 1 -18.95 -4.01 -10.51
N ALA A 2 -18.33 -3.47 -9.46
CA ALA A 2 -17.54 -2.26 -9.57
C ALA A 2 -16.31 -2.56 -10.44
N VAL A 3 -16.02 -1.70 -11.42
CA VAL A 3 -14.83 -1.82 -12.25
C VAL A 3 -13.62 -1.50 -11.37
N LEU A 4 -12.63 -2.39 -11.37
CA LEU A 4 -11.37 -2.12 -10.69
C LEU A 4 -10.54 -1.16 -11.55
N GLU A 5 -10.61 0.12 -11.22
CA GLU A 5 -9.86 1.17 -11.91
C GLU A 5 -8.67 1.62 -11.06
N ILE A 6 -7.49 1.65 -11.68
CA ILE A 6 -6.27 2.21 -11.10
C ILE A 6 -6.06 3.58 -11.73
N SER A 7 -5.77 4.57 -10.89
CA SER A 7 -5.54 5.94 -11.32
C SER A 7 -4.32 6.05 -12.24
N ALA A 8 -4.42 6.98 -13.19
CA ALA A 8 -3.30 7.29 -14.07
C ALA A 8 -2.11 7.83 -13.25
N GLU A 9 -2.39 8.62 -12.21
CA GLU A 9 -1.40 9.21 -11.32
C GLU A 9 -0.58 8.15 -10.59
N LEU A 10 -1.22 7.12 -10.01
CA LEU A 10 -0.48 6.02 -9.39
C LEU A 10 0.32 5.22 -10.41
N THR A 11 -0.22 5.04 -11.62
CA THR A 11 0.49 4.32 -12.70
C THR A 11 1.76 5.06 -13.12
N GLU A 12 1.69 6.38 -13.31
CA GLU A 12 2.86 7.21 -13.61
C GLU A 12 3.85 7.25 -12.44
N TRP A 13 3.36 7.29 -11.20
CA TRP A 13 4.21 7.19 -10.01
C TRP A 13 4.99 5.87 -9.98
N ALA A 14 4.30 4.75 -10.19
CA ALA A 14 4.92 3.42 -10.20
C ALA A 14 6.02 3.30 -11.25
N LYS A 15 5.84 3.88 -12.44
CA LYS A 15 6.85 3.90 -13.51
C LYS A 15 8.17 4.54 -13.08
N LEU A 16 8.14 5.56 -12.22
CA LEU A 16 9.37 6.18 -11.69
C LEU A 16 10.23 5.21 -10.88
N GLY A 17 9.62 4.15 -10.32
CA GLY A 17 10.29 3.08 -9.60
C GLY A 17 10.52 1.83 -10.46
N ASN A 18 10.45 1.95 -11.79
CA ASN A 18 10.58 0.84 -12.75
C ASN A 18 9.51 -0.26 -12.62
N TRP A 19 8.29 0.13 -12.23
CA TRP A 19 7.10 -0.74 -12.25
C TRP A 19 6.27 -0.51 -13.50
N SER A 20 5.62 -1.57 -13.96
CA SER A 20 4.66 -1.58 -15.07
C SER A 20 3.32 -2.12 -14.61
N LEU A 21 2.23 -1.67 -15.26
CA LEU A 21 0.86 -2.08 -14.97
C LEU A 21 0.29 -2.90 -16.13
N THR A 22 -0.27 -4.06 -15.82
CA THR A 22 -1.27 -4.73 -16.64
C THR A 22 -2.65 -4.43 -16.03
N PRO A 23 -3.52 -3.66 -16.71
CA PRO A 23 -4.82 -3.26 -16.16
C PRO A 23 -5.76 -4.45 -16.03
N CYS A 24 -6.78 -4.30 -15.17
CA CYS A 24 -7.86 -5.28 -15.02
C CYS A 24 -8.76 -5.24 -16.26
N ASN A 25 -8.47 -6.10 -17.24
CA ASN A 25 -9.33 -6.33 -18.40
C ASN A 25 -10.18 -7.59 -18.17
N ASP A 26 -9.77 -8.73 -18.72
CA ASP A 26 -10.52 -9.98 -18.76
C ASP A 26 -10.12 -10.97 -17.63
N SER A 27 -9.01 -10.69 -16.95
CA SER A 27 -8.44 -11.50 -15.85
C SER A 27 -9.18 -11.35 -14.52
N GLY A 28 -9.97 -10.28 -14.36
CA GLY A 28 -10.58 -9.89 -13.08
C GLY A 28 -9.57 -9.38 -12.04
N GLU A 29 -8.31 -9.16 -12.41
CA GLU A 29 -7.25 -8.64 -11.56
C GLU A 29 -6.33 -7.68 -12.33
N ALA A 30 -5.92 -6.60 -11.70
CA ALA A 30 -4.83 -5.76 -12.19
C ALA A 30 -3.50 -6.22 -11.59
N ILE A 31 -2.40 -6.05 -12.34
CA ILE A 31 -1.07 -6.53 -11.95
C ILE A 31 -0.03 -5.42 -12.11
N PHE A 32 0.56 -5.00 -11.00
CA PHE A 32 1.83 -4.27 -11.05
C PHE A 32 2.99 -5.25 -11.02
N TRP A 33 4.03 -4.99 -11.81
CA TRP A 33 5.24 -5.82 -11.84
C TRP A 33 6.49 -4.97 -12.03
N ASN A 34 7.56 -5.30 -11.31
CA ASN A 34 8.84 -4.60 -11.43
C ASN A 34 9.60 -5.06 -12.68
N THR A 35 10.71 -4.40 -13.03
CA THR A 35 11.53 -4.79 -14.19
C THR A 35 11.93 -6.27 -14.14
N GLY A 36 11.57 -7.02 -15.18
CA GLY A 36 11.81 -8.47 -15.26
C GLY A 36 10.74 -9.33 -14.56
N GLY A 37 9.74 -8.74 -13.91
CA GLY A 37 8.65 -9.47 -13.26
C GLY A 37 9.12 -10.35 -12.10
N GLU A 38 10.14 -9.90 -11.37
CA GLU A 38 10.62 -10.57 -10.17
C GLU A 38 9.58 -10.51 -9.06
N ILE A 39 9.01 -9.33 -8.86
CA ILE A 39 7.93 -9.07 -7.91
C ILE A 39 6.69 -8.69 -8.72
N ARG A 40 5.57 -9.33 -8.39
CA ARG A 40 4.24 -9.04 -8.97
C ARG A 40 3.26 -8.75 -7.85
N LEU A 41 2.55 -7.64 -7.95
CA LEU A 41 1.45 -7.26 -7.07
C LEU A 41 0.13 -7.48 -7.80
N TYR A 42 -0.73 -8.30 -7.23
CA TYR A 42 -2.05 -8.62 -7.78
C TYR A 42 -3.12 -7.86 -6.99
N ILE A 43 -3.96 -7.14 -7.71
CA ILE A 43 -5.04 -6.34 -7.15
C ILE A 43 -6.37 -6.92 -7.64
N LYS A 44 -7.24 -7.28 -6.70
CA LYS A 44 -8.53 -7.90 -7.00
C LYS A 44 -9.66 -7.30 -6.16
N ALA A 45 -10.74 -6.88 -6.81
CA ALA A 45 -11.99 -6.60 -6.12
C ALA A 45 -12.71 -7.91 -5.79
N ARG A 46 -13.25 -8.03 -4.58
CA ARG A 46 -14.07 -9.16 -4.14
C ARG A 46 -15.54 -8.78 -4.06
N GLU A 47 -16.40 -9.79 -4.06
CA GLU A 47 -17.86 -9.64 -3.97
C GLU A 47 -18.32 -9.03 -2.63
N ASP A 48 -17.50 -9.17 -1.58
CA ASP A 48 -17.73 -8.57 -0.26
C ASP A 48 -17.42 -7.06 -0.20
N GLY A 49 -17.03 -6.46 -1.32
CA GLY A 49 -16.72 -5.03 -1.45
C GLY A 49 -15.28 -4.66 -1.10
N TRP A 50 -14.45 -5.60 -0.64
CA TRP A 50 -13.05 -5.34 -0.33
C TRP A 50 -12.16 -5.47 -1.57
N VAL A 51 -11.11 -4.67 -1.61
CA VAL A 51 -10.03 -4.79 -2.60
C VAL A 51 -8.82 -5.43 -1.93
N PHE A 52 -8.40 -6.58 -2.49
CA PHE A 52 -7.31 -7.39 -1.99
C PHE A 52 -6.02 -7.10 -2.77
N LEU A 53 -4.92 -6.94 -2.04
CA LEU A 53 -3.57 -6.88 -2.57
C LEU A 53 -2.80 -8.13 -2.13
N SER A 54 -2.23 -8.84 -3.09
CA SER A 54 -1.28 -9.92 -2.82
C SER A 54 0.00 -9.74 -3.64
N ARG A 55 1.07 -10.40 -3.24
CA ARG A 55 2.38 -10.36 -3.86
C ARG A 55 2.80 -11.77 -4.26
N ALA A 56 3.51 -11.89 -5.37
CA ALA A 56 4.28 -13.10 -5.69
C ALA A 56 5.67 -12.72 -6.11
N ASP A 57 6.65 -13.41 -5.53
CA ASP A 57 8.05 -13.34 -5.93
C ASP A 57 8.39 -14.53 -6.83
N ARG A 58 9.45 -14.41 -7.65
CA ARG A 58 9.90 -15.51 -8.55
C ARG A 58 10.15 -16.84 -7.84
N ALA A 59 10.54 -16.80 -6.56
CA ALA A 59 10.84 -17.99 -5.77
C ALA A 59 9.59 -18.65 -5.17
N GLU A 60 8.45 -17.96 -5.17
CA GLU A 60 7.26 -18.38 -4.46
C GLU A 60 6.21 -18.94 -5.42
N HIS A 61 5.70 -20.13 -5.10
CA HIS A 61 4.62 -20.76 -5.85
C HIS A 61 3.24 -20.21 -5.45
N GLU A 62 3.14 -19.62 -4.26
CA GLU A 62 1.90 -19.11 -3.68
C GLU A 62 1.97 -17.59 -3.55
N ARG A 63 0.81 -16.93 -3.73
CA ARG A 63 0.72 -15.48 -3.55
C ARG A 63 0.61 -15.17 -2.06
N GLN A 64 1.52 -14.36 -1.55
CA GLN A 64 1.43 -13.84 -0.20
C GLN A 64 0.39 -12.72 -0.13
N PHE A 65 -0.57 -12.84 0.79
CA PHE A 65 -1.48 -11.75 1.10
C PHE A 65 -0.72 -10.55 1.69
N LEU A 66 -1.04 -9.33 1.25
CA LEU A 66 -0.44 -8.11 1.80
C LEU A 66 -1.41 -7.30 2.64
N ILE A 67 -2.54 -6.89 2.06
CA ILE A 67 -3.52 -6.01 2.71
C ILE A 67 -4.83 -6.07 1.94
N SER A 68 -5.94 -5.89 2.65
CA SER A 68 -7.24 -5.61 2.06
C SER A 68 -7.68 -4.21 2.44
N SER A 69 -8.39 -3.55 1.54
CA SER A 69 -8.89 -2.19 1.75
C SER A 69 -10.36 -2.07 1.35
N ALA A 70 -11.08 -1.16 1.99
CA ALA A 70 -12.49 -0.92 1.70
C ALA A 70 -12.72 -0.17 0.37
N SER A 71 -11.65 0.37 -0.24
CA SER A 71 -11.74 1.05 -1.53
C SER A 71 -10.38 1.11 -2.24
N MET A 72 -10.43 1.26 -3.57
CA MET A 72 -9.22 1.52 -4.37
C MET A 72 -8.45 2.75 -3.87
N GLN A 73 -9.13 3.82 -3.44
CA GLN A 73 -8.44 5.03 -2.95
C GLN A 73 -7.54 4.75 -1.73
N VAL A 74 -7.99 3.90 -0.81
CA VAL A 74 -7.20 3.48 0.35
C VAL A 74 -6.02 2.61 -0.09
N LEU A 75 -6.26 1.64 -0.98
CA LEU A 75 -5.20 0.78 -1.50
C LEU A 75 -4.13 1.58 -2.26
N GLU A 76 -4.55 2.49 -3.14
CA GLU A 76 -3.63 3.33 -3.91
C GLU A 76 -2.74 4.13 -2.96
N ARG A 77 -3.31 4.69 -1.89
CA ARG A 77 -2.52 5.44 -0.92
C ARG A 77 -1.43 4.59 -0.26
N TYR A 78 -1.70 3.30 0.00
CA TYR A 78 -0.68 2.36 0.43
C TYR A 78 0.39 2.13 -0.67
N LEU A 79 -0.05 1.92 -1.91
CA LEU A 79 0.84 1.68 -3.05
C LEU A 79 1.74 2.88 -3.40
N TRP A 80 1.28 4.11 -3.17
CA TRP A 80 2.11 5.31 -3.29
C TRP A 80 3.39 5.20 -2.45
N GLY A 81 3.25 4.79 -1.18
CA GLY A 81 4.40 4.57 -0.31
C GLY A 81 5.17 3.28 -0.58
N PHE A 82 4.51 2.26 -1.15
CA PHE A 82 5.17 1.03 -1.58
C PHE A 82 6.16 1.32 -2.73
N PHE A 83 5.68 1.92 -3.82
CA PHE A 83 6.53 2.25 -4.98
C PHE A 83 7.58 3.32 -4.67
N ALA A 84 7.31 4.19 -3.70
CA ALA A 84 8.26 5.22 -3.30
C ALA A 84 9.61 4.66 -2.82
N ILE A 85 9.65 3.45 -2.26
CA ILE A 85 10.90 2.80 -1.84
C ILE A 85 11.79 2.56 -3.06
N ASP A 86 11.23 1.99 -4.13
CA ASP A 86 11.98 1.74 -5.37
C ASP A 86 12.31 3.04 -6.10
N ILE A 87 11.43 4.03 -6.09
CA ILE A 87 11.70 5.36 -6.67
C ILE A 87 12.92 6.00 -6.00
N ARG A 88 13.04 5.89 -4.68
CA ARG A 88 14.22 6.38 -3.95
C ARG A 88 15.48 5.61 -4.33
N GLY A 89 15.39 4.29 -4.44
CA GLY A 89 16.51 3.45 -4.90
C GLY A 89 16.98 3.80 -6.31
N VAL A 90 16.06 4.00 -7.27
CA VAL A 90 16.38 4.43 -8.64
C VAL A 90 17.08 5.81 -8.67
N ARG A 91 16.78 6.68 -7.70
CA ARG A 91 17.33 8.03 -7.60
C ARG A 91 18.52 8.16 -6.65
N ASP A 92 19.02 7.04 -6.12
CA ASP A 92 20.12 7.01 -5.15
C ASP A 92 19.87 7.93 -3.93
N LEU A 93 18.62 7.95 -3.45
CA LEU A 93 18.24 8.69 -2.25
C LEU A 93 18.31 7.77 -1.02
N GLY A 94 18.73 8.32 0.12
CA GLY A 94 18.88 7.54 1.36
C GLY A 94 17.57 6.92 1.88
N ASP A 95 17.68 5.84 2.65
CA ASP A 95 16.52 5.16 3.22
C ASP A 95 15.77 6.04 4.24
N LEU A 96 14.44 5.96 4.21
CA LEU A 96 13.58 6.70 5.13
C LEU A 96 13.19 5.85 6.34
N LYS A 97 13.10 6.50 7.49
CA LYS A 97 12.43 5.95 8.67
C LYS A 97 10.91 6.06 8.50
N LEU A 98 10.31 5.05 7.89
CA LEU A 98 8.86 4.96 7.68
C LEU A 98 8.13 4.61 8.98
N PRO A 99 6.87 5.06 9.17
CA PRO A 99 6.07 4.66 10.32
C PRO A 99 5.74 3.16 10.21
N PHE A 100 5.94 2.42 11.29
CA PHE A 100 5.71 0.97 11.28
C PHE A 100 5.26 0.41 12.62
N LYS A 101 5.35 1.18 13.70
CA LYS A 101 4.95 0.75 15.03
C LYS A 101 3.52 1.19 15.33
N LEU A 102 2.90 0.50 16.29
CA LEU A 102 1.57 0.84 16.79
C LEU A 102 1.49 2.30 17.30
N GLU A 103 2.55 2.78 17.96
CA GLU A 103 2.68 4.15 18.46
C GLU A 103 2.68 5.21 17.35
N ASP A 104 2.97 4.81 16.10
CA ASP A 104 3.00 5.71 14.94
C ASP A 104 1.63 5.86 14.26
N ILE A 105 0.53 5.30 14.81
CA ILE A 105 -0.80 5.46 14.22
C ILE A 105 -1.18 6.94 14.13
N ALA A 106 -1.76 7.32 12.99
CA ALA A 106 -2.24 8.69 12.79
C ALA A 106 -3.38 9.05 13.77
N PRO A 107 -3.42 10.30 14.28
CA PRO A 107 -4.51 10.75 15.15
C PRO A 107 -5.90 10.48 14.56
N GLY A 108 -6.81 9.99 15.40
CA GLY A 108 -8.19 9.66 15.02
C GLY A 108 -8.37 8.24 14.46
N TYR A 109 -7.33 7.64 13.90
CA TYR A 109 -7.37 6.25 13.46
C TYR A 109 -7.23 5.30 14.64
N LYS A 110 -7.77 4.08 14.50
CA LYS A 110 -7.67 3.03 15.52
C LYS A 110 -7.45 1.67 14.89
N LEU A 111 -6.76 0.79 15.61
CA LEU A 111 -6.74 -0.63 15.29
C LEU A 111 -7.66 -1.39 16.23
N ILE A 112 -8.42 -2.30 15.65
CA ILE A 112 -9.23 -3.28 16.38
C ILE A 112 -8.86 -4.69 15.93
N GLU A 113 -9.24 -5.67 16.74
CA GLU A 113 -9.19 -7.08 16.36
C GLU A 113 -10.26 -7.37 15.31
N GLY A 114 -9.92 -8.25 14.36
CA GLY A 114 -10.84 -8.73 13.35
C GLY A 114 -11.59 -9.99 13.78
N ASP A 115 -12.08 -10.75 12.81
CA ASP A 115 -12.82 -11.99 13.07
C ASP A 115 -11.89 -13.14 13.50
N SER A 116 -10.62 -13.10 13.07
CA SER A 116 -9.57 -14.03 13.52
C SER A 116 -8.62 -13.36 14.52
N PRO A 117 -7.97 -14.13 15.42
CA PRO A 117 -7.02 -13.58 16.38
C PRO A 117 -5.81 -12.88 15.74
N GLU A 118 -5.41 -13.27 14.54
CA GLU A 118 -4.31 -12.65 13.79
C GLU A 118 -4.76 -11.44 12.95
N GLU A 119 -6.05 -11.33 12.60
CA GLU A 119 -6.57 -10.22 11.81
C GLU A 119 -6.59 -8.92 12.64
N ARG A 120 -6.13 -7.84 12.02
CA ARG A 120 -6.29 -6.47 12.55
C ARG A 120 -6.99 -5.62 11.51
N ILE A 121 -7.88 -4.76 11.98
CA ILE A 121 -8.67 -3.85 11.15
C ILE A 121 -8.32 -2.41 11.54
N LEU A 122 -8.00 -1.59 10.55
CA LEU A 122 -7.84 -0.15 10.68
C LEU A 122 -9.19 0.54 10.51
N LEU A 123 -9.57 1.29 11.53
CA LEU A 123 -10.71 2.20 11.52
C LEU A 123 -10.24 3.63 11.20
N ASP A 124 -11.02 4.32 10.38
CA ASP A 124 -10.85 5.76 10.13
C ASP A 124 -11.35 6.61 11.32
N PRO A 125 -11.16 7.95 11.29
CA PRO A 125 -11.66 8.84 12.34
C PRO A 125 -13.19 8.81 12.52
N GLN A 126 -13.95 8.37 11.53
CA GLN A 126 -15.40 8.18 11.57
C GLN A 126 -15.79 6.78 12.08
N GLN A 127 -14.81 5.95 12.48
CA GLN A 127 -14.97 4.57 12.94
C GLN A 127 -15.41 3.58 11.86
N ASN A 128 -15.21 3.89 10.58
CA ASN A 128 -15.43 2.94 9.49
C ASN A 128 -14.19 2.05 9.28
N PRO A 129 -14.37 0.75 9.03
CA PRO A 129 -13.27 -0.12 8.65
C PRO A 129 -12.78 0.21 7.24
N ILE A 130 -11.49 0.51 7.09
CA ILE A 130 -10.92 0.95 5.82
C ILE A 130 -9.80 0.06 5.29
N ALA A 131 -9.12 -0.67 6.16
CA ALA A 131 -8.06 -1.60 5.77
C ALA A 131 -7.92 -2.72 6.79
N LYS A 132 -7.42 -3.89 6.37
CA LYS A 132 -7.17 -5.02 7.26
C LYS A 132 -5.98 -5.86 6.82
N THR A 133 -5.26 -6.42 7.79
CA THR A 133 -4.21 -7.42 7.56
C THR A 133 -4.82 -8.79 7.31
N GLY A 134 -3.97 -9.74 6.90
CA GLY A 134 -4.34 -11.16 6.84
C GLY A 134 -3.98 -11.84 8.15
N ASP A 135 -3.79 -13.15 8.08
CA ASP A 135 -3.56 -14.02 9.24
C ASP A 135 -2.14 -13.95 9.83
N ASP A 136 -1.43 -12.83 9.68
CA ASP A 136 -0.10 -12.63 10.24
C ASP A 136 -0.02 -11.30 11.03
N ILE A 137 0.21 -11.42 12.33
CA ILE A 137 0.31 -10.31 13.29
C ILE A 137 1.53 -9.40 13.05
N THR A 138 2.53 -9.87 12.30
CA THR A 138 3.72 -9.05 11.97
C THR A 138 3.42 -7.89 11.03
N ASP A 139 2.17 -7.80 10.58
CA ASP A 139 1.78 -6.95 9.45
C ASP A 139 1.12 -5.61 9.82
N ILE A 140 1.06 -5.30 11.12
CA ILE A 140 0.48 -4.06 11.64
C ILE A 140 1.13 -2.81 11.01
N GLY A 141 2.42 -2.89 10.68
CA GLY A 141 3.16 -1.82 10.03
C GLY A 141 2.52 -1.36 8.70
N LYS A 142 1.83 -2.25 7.98
CA LYS A 142 1.10 -1.86 6.75
C LYS A 142 -0.10 -0.96 7.08
N LEU A 143 -0.88 -1.31 8.10
CA LEU A 143 -2.02 -0.50 8.54
C LEU A 143 -1.58 0.85 9.12
N VAL A 144 -0.47 0.85 9.87
CA VAL A 144 0.15 2.08 10.38
C VAL A 144 0.51 3.00 9.22
N LYS A 145 1.18 2.49 8.17
CA LYS A 145 1.48 3.24 6.95
C LYS A 145 0.22 3.80 6.29
N VAL A 146 -0.84 2.99 6.13
CA VAL A 146 -2.12 3.45 5.57
C VAL A 146 -2.67 4.63 6.37
N SER A 147 -2.73 4.53 7.71
CA SER A 147 -3.24 5.61 8.57
C SER A 147 -2.43 6.91 8.36
N ARG A 148 -1.10 6.80 8.31
CA ARG A 148 -0.21 7.96 8.17
C ARG A 148 -0.29 8.59 6.79
N TYR A 149 -0.34 7.78 5.73
CA TYR A 149 -0.40 8.26 4.36
C TYR A 149 -1.76 8.88 4.01
N LEU A 150 -2.85 8.38 4.59
CA LEU A 150 -4.19 8.98 4.45
C LEU A 150 -4.35 10.26 5.29
N SER A 151 -3.63 10.39 6.42
CA SER A 151 -3.70 11.57 7.30
C SER A 151 -3.06 12.84 6.72
N VAL A 152 -2.49 12.78 5.52
CA VAL A 152 -1.76 13.88 4.89
C VAL A 152 -2.17 14.08 3.43
N PRO A 153 -2.04 15.30 2.88
CA PRO A 153 -2.21 15.55 1.45
C PRO A 153 -1.27 14.68 0.62
N LEU A 154 -1.72 14.23 -0.55
CA LEU A 154 -0.92 13.36 -1.42
C LEU A 154 0.36 14.06 -1.89
N GLU A 155 0.28 15.36 -2.12
CA GLU A 155 1.37 16.21 -2.57
C GLU A 155 2.48 16.28 -1.53
N ALA A 156 2.12 16.35 -0.23
CA ALA A 156 3.09 16.33 0.86
C ALA A 156 3.77 14.96 0.99
N LEU A 157 3.03 13.88 0.75
CA LEU A 157 3.56 12.52 0.72
C LEU A 157 4.57 12.34 -0.42
N GLN A 158 4.18 12.73 -1.64
CA GLN A 158 5.04 12.70 -2.82
C GLN A 158 6.30 13.55 -2.60
N ALA A 159 6.15 14.79 -2.15
CA ALA A 159 7.28 15.68 -1.88
C ALA A 159 8.26 15.06 -0.86
N SER A 160 7.75 14.42 0.19
CA SER A 160 8.58 13.76 1.20
C SER A 160 9.36 12.58 0.66
N PHE A 161 8.73 11.75 -0.18
CA PHE A 161 9.41 10.62 -0.80
C PHE A 161 10.45 11.03 -1.84
N LEU A 162 10.30 12.19 -2.48
CA LEU A 162 11.28 12.74 -3.41
C LEU A 162 12.34 13.60 -2.73
N SER A 163 12.15 13.99 -1.46
CA SER A 163 13.12 14.80 -0.75
C SER A 163 14.37 13.98 -0.41
N PRO A 164 15.59 14.50 -0.65
CA PRO A 164 16.84 13.84 -0.24
C PRO A 164 16.88 13.51 1.26
N ASP A 165 16.27 14.34 2.11
CA ASP A 165 16.25 14.16 3.57
C ASP A 165 14.92 13.61 4.12
N GLY A 166 13.96 13.29 3.25
CA GLY A 166 12.65 12.74 3.62
C GLY A 166 11.62 13.76 4.12
N LYS A 167 11.96 15.04 4.22
CA LYS A 167 11.06 16.07 4.75
C LYS A 167 9.93 16.43 3.79
N PRO A 168 8.76 16.90 4.28
CA PRO A 168 8.47 17.19 5.70
C PRO A 168 8.03 16.00 6.55
N LEU A 169 7.67 14.86 5.96
CA LEU A 169 6.97 13.80 6.70
C LEU A 169 7.88 12.74 7.31
N PHE A 170 9.08 12.57 6.77
CA PHE A 170 10.01 11.52 7.17
C PHE A 170 11.38 12.10 7.54
N SER A 171 12.22 11.22 8.06
CA SER A 171 13.64 11.44 8.25
C SER A 171 14.42 10.30 7.63
N LEU A 172 15.72 10.50 7.40
CA LEU A 172 16.63 9.41 7.05
C LEU A 172 16.71 8.37 8.20
N ARG A 173 17.06 7.13 7.82
CA ARG A 173 17.31 6.02 8.74
C ARG A 173 18.69 6.07 9.39
#